data_AF-A0A5E4RD13-F1
#
_entry.id   AF-A0A5E4RD13-F1
#
_cell.length_a   1.000
_cell.length_b   1.000
_cell.length_c   1.000
_cell.angle_alpha   90.00
_cell.angle_beta   90.00
_cell.angle_gamma   90.00
#
_symmetry.space_group_name_H-M   'P 1'
#
loop_
_entity.id
_entity.type
_entity.pdbx_description
1 polymer ?
#
loop_
_entity_poly.entity_id
_entity_poly.type
_entity_poly.pdbx_seq_one_letter_code
_entity_poly.pdbx_strand_id
1 'polypeptide(L)' 'MSKHFSSDKDMHAAIASLVRDGWTHQTKGRGKHPKVIAPNGRAMSYPLTPSDWRAVRNLRRDAARLAALPRGKSRQG' A
#
# COMPACT_ATOMS: atom_id res chain seq x y z
N MET A 1 -18.59 -6.66 0.16
CA MET A 1 -17.56 -7.28 -0.71
C MET A 1 -16.23 -7.23 0.02
N SER A 2 -15.70 -8.36 0.46
CA SER A 2 -14.38 -8.45 1.10
C SER A 2 -13.31 -8.19 0.03
N LYS A 3 -12.69 -7.00 0.06
CA LYS A 3 -11.61 -6.67 -0.89
C LYS A 3 -10.38 -7.52 -0.55
N HIS A 4 -10.08 -8.55 -1.34
CA HIS A 4 -8.81 -9.24 -1.25
C HIS A 4 -7.70 -8.38 -1.84
N PHE A 5 -6.76 -7.97 -0.99
CA PHE A 5 -5.64 -7.09 -1.37
C PHE A 5 -4.36 -7.85 -1.72
N SER A 6 -4.17 -9.03 -1.11
CA SER A 6 -2.98 -9.87 -1.25
C SER A 6 -3.35 -11.31 -0.94
N SER A 7 -2.60 -12.28 -1.49
CA SER A 7 -2.74 -13.70 -1.14
C SER A 7 -2.17 -14.01 0.23
N ASP A 8 -1.26 -13.17 0.73
CA ASP A 8 -0.73 -13.24 2.08
C ASP A 8 -1.64 -12.53 3.08
N LYS A 9 -2.01 -13.22 4.16
CA LYS A 9 -2.98 -12.73 5.17
C LYS A 9 -2.45 -11.54 5.96
N ASP A 10 -1.15 -11.52 6.26
CA ASP A 10 -0.50 -10.45 7.03
C ASP A 10 -0.39 -9.18 6.19
N MET A 11 -0.07 -9.34 4.92
CA MET A 11 -0.09 -8.27 3.93
C MET A 11 -1.50 -7.73 3.71
N HIS A 12 -2.50 -8.62 3.60
CA HIS A 12 -3.90 -8.23 3.48
C HIS A 12 -4.35 -7.39 4.70
N ALA A 13 -4.05 -7.85 5.92
CA ALA A 13 -4.38 -7.13 7.15
C ALA A 13 -3.67 -5.77 7.23
N ALA A 14 -2.39 -5.69 6.84
CA ALA A 14 -1.64 -4.44 6.82
C ALA A 14 -2.24 -3.42 5.84
N ILE A 15 -2.57 -3.84 4.62
CA ILE A 15 -3.21 -2.96 3.62
C ILE A 15 -4.61 -2.56 4.08
N ALA A 16 -5.39 -3.48 4.66
CA ALA A 16 -6.71 -3.18 5.18
C ALA A 16 -6.66 -2.12 6.30
N SER A 17 -5.67 -2.19 7.20
CA SER A 17 -5.46 -1.16 8.23
C SER A 17 -5.18 0.21 7.60
N LEU A 18 -4.28 0.28 6.62
CA LEU A 18 -3.96 1.53 5.94
C LEU A 18 -5.20 2.13 5.25
N VAL A 19 -6.00 1.29 4.59
CA VAL A 19 -7.23 1.74 3.94
C VAL A 19 -8.23 2.29 4.97
N ARG A 20 -8.32 1.69 6.16
CA ARG A 20 -9.12 2.22 7.27
C ARG A 20 -8.60 3.56 7.76
N ASP A 21 -7.29 3.77 7.74
CA ASP A 21 -6.63 5.04 8.10
C ASP A 21 -6.75 6.12 7.00
N GLY A 22 -7.59 5.91 5.98
CA GLY A 22 -7.84 6.88 4.92
C GLY A 22 -6.91 6.75 3.70
N TRP A 23 -6.15 5.66 3.60
CA TRP A 23 -5.37 5.38 2.40
C TRP A 23 -6.25 4.82 1.29
N THR A 24 -5.93 5.18 0.05
CA THR A 24 -6.62 4.66 -1.13
C THR A 24 -5.83 3.51 -1.73
N HIS A 25 -6.44 2.34 -1.80
CA HIS A 25 -5.88 1.21 -2.53
C HIS A 25 -6.15 1.33 -4.02
N GLN A 26 -5.11 1.14 -4.84
CA GLN A 26 -5.16 1.14 -6.30
C GLN A 26 -4.58 -0.18 -6.84
N THR A 27 -5.45 -1.07 -7.29
CA THR A 27 -5.04 -2.21 -8.13
C THR A 27 -4.72 -1.72 -9.54
N LYS A 28 -3.49 -1.92 -10.03
CA LYS A 28 -3.25 -1.88 -11.47
C LYS A 28 -3.54 -3.25 -12.08
N GLY A 29 -3.95 -3.26 -13.34
CA GLY A 29 -4.33 -4.48 -14.08
C GLY A 29 -3.23 -5.56 -14.12
N ARG A 30 -3.61 -6.73 -14.66
CA ARG A 30 -2.83 -7.98 -14.68
C ARG A 30 -1.31 -7.75 -14.89
N GLY A 31 -0.49 -8.24 -13.96
CA GLY A 31 0.98 -8.19 -14.04
C GLY A 31 1.65 -6.97 -13.42
N LYS A 32 0.91 -5.99 -12.88
CA LYS A 32 1.50 -4.85 -12.15
C LYS A 32 1.27 -4.98 -10.64
N HIS A 33 2.28 -4.58 -9.88
CA HIS A 33 2.15 -4.48 -8.42
C HIS A 33 1.06 -3.45 -8.06
N PRO A 34 0.11 -3.82 -7.18
CA PRO A 34 -0.84 -2.88 -6.65
C PRO A 34 -0.13 -1.78 -5.85
N LYS A 35 -0.82 -0.66 -5.67
CA LYS A 35 -0.32 0.50 -4.96
C LYS A 35 -1.30 0.92 -3.89
N VAL A 36 -0.79 1.57 -2.84
CA VAL A 36 -1.59 2.31 -1.89
C VAL A 36 -1.16 3.77 -1.92
N ILE A 37 -2.14 4.66 -1.87
CA ILE A 37 -1.99 6.10 -1.95
C ILE A 37 -2.37 6.65 -0.58
N ALA A 38 -1.41 7.27 0.09
CA ALA A 38 -1.62 7.98 1.33
C ALA A 38 -2.54 9.19 1.12
N PRO A 39 -3.26 9.63 2.16
CA PRO A 39 -4.14 10.80 2.10
C PRO A 39 -3.40 12.10 1.76
N ASN A 40 -2.07 12.12 1.91
CA ASN A 40 -1.22 13.24 1.51
C ASN A 40 -0.77 13.20 0.03
N GLY A 41 -1.36 12.31 -0.78
CA GLY A 41 -1.11 12.19 -2.22
C GLY A 41 0.15 11.37 -2.58
N ARG A 42 0.87 10.85 -1.60
CA ARG A 42 2.04 9.97 -1.84
C ARG A 42 1.59 8.54 -2.08
N ALA A 43 2.27 7.81 -2.96
CA ALA A 43 1.91 6.43 -3.26
C ALA A 43 3.09 5.48 -3.09
N MET A 44 2.81 4.24 -2.67
CA MET A 44 3.78 3.15 -2.66
C MET A 44 3.22 1.90 -3.32
N SER A 45 4.08 1.14 -3.97
CA SER A 45 3.75 -0.14 -4.58
C SER A 45 4.06 -1.26 -3.60
N TYR A 46 3.31 -2.37 -3.65
CA TYR A 46 3.54 -3.51 -2.79
C TYR A 46 3.42 -4.85 -3.53
N PRO A 47 4.19 -5.88 -3.13
CA PRO A 47 4.11 -7.20 -3.77
C PRO A 47 2.84 -7.96 -3.37
N LEU A 48 2.19 -8.63 -4.33
CA LEU A 48 1.02 -9.50 -4.10
C LEU A 48 1.38 -10.84 -3.46
N THR A 49 2.61 -11.29 -3.69
CA THR A 49 3.18 -12.53 -3.18
C THR A 49 4.52 -12.19 -2.54
N PRO A 50 4.52 -11.71 -1.28
CA PRO A 50 5.76 -11.55 -0.56
C PRO A 50 6.34 -12.93 -0.23
N SER A 51 7.43 -13.31 -0.89
CA SER A 51 8.19 -14.51 -0.52
C SER A 51 9.07 -14.28 0.73
N ASP A 52 9.14 -13.03 1.20
CA ASP A 52 10.01 -12.58 2.29
C ASP A 52 9.14 -12.01 3.43
N TRP A 53 9.29 -12.57 4.63
CA TRP A 53 8.60 -12.15 5.85
C TRP A 53 8.82 -10.66 6.19
N ARG A 54 9.90 -10.05 5.65
CA ARG A 54 10.20 -8.64 5.85
C ARG A 54 9.31 -7.71 5.02
N ALA A 55 8.59 -8.21 4.03
CA ALA A 55 7.76 -7.39 3.14
C ALA A 55 6.67 -6.62 3.91
N VAL A 56 5.98 -7.27 4.85
CA VAL A 56 4.94 -6.63 5.68
C VAL A 56 5.56 -5.56 6.60
N ARG A 57 6.74 -5.85 7.17
CA ARG A 57 7.47 -4.89 8.02
C ARG A 57 7.92 -3.66 7.24
N ASN A 58 8.47 -3.89 6.05
CA ASN A 58 8.91 -2.80 5.16
C ASN A 58 7.72 -1.96 4.69
N LEU A 59 6.60 -2.61 4.34
CA LEU A 59 5.35 -1.92 4.00
C LEU A 59 4.92 -0.96 5.12
N ARG A 60 4.82 -1.44 6.36
CA ARG A 60 4.41 -0.61 7.51
C ARG A 60 5.38 0.55 7.74
N ARG A 61 6.68 0.29 7.66
CA ARG A 61 7.72 1.31 7.86
C ARG A 61 7.66 2.40 6.80
N ASP A 62 7.54 2.02 5.53
CA ASP A 62 7.40 2.99 4.44
C ASP A 62 6.06 3.72 4.51
N ALA A 63 4.97 3.05 4.90
CA ALA A 63 3.68 3.69 5.08
C ALA A 63 3.74 4.79 6.16
N ALA A 64 4.33 4.49 7.32
CA ALA A 64 4.53 5.46 8.39
C ALA A 64 5.41 6.64 7.95
N ARG A 65 6.51 6.36 7.24
CA ARG A 65 7.40 7.39 6.69
C ARG A 65 6.65 8.27 5.68
N LEU A 66 5.85 7.68 4.81
CA LEU A 66 5.08 8.41 3.80
C LEU A 66 4.00 9.27 4.43
N ALA A 67 3.29 8.79 5.46
CA ALA A 67 2.28 9.56 6.19
C ALA A 67 2.89 10.77 6.92
N ALA A 68 4.09 10.61 7.49
CA ALA A 68 4.78 11.68 8.20
C ALA A 68 5.33 12.78 7.27
N LEU A 69 5.41 12.52 5.96
CA LEU A 69 5.92 13.50 5.01
C LEU A 69 4.82 14.47 4.56
N PRO A 70 5.16 15.74 4.28
CA PRO A 70 4.20 16.71 3.77
C PRO A 70 3.63 16.25 2.42
N ARG A 71 2.48 16.82 2.06
CA ARG A 71 1.76 16.51 0.82
C ARG A 71 2.73 16.49 -0.36
N GLY A 72 2.89 15.31 -0.96
CA GLY A 72 3.77 15.14 -2.10
C GLY A 72 3.15 15.79 -3.33
N LYS A 73 3.94 16.47 -4.18
CA LYS A 73 3.46 16.88 -5.50
C LYS A 73 2.98 15.62 -6.22
N SER A 74 1.68 15.55 -6.51
CA SER A 74 1.11 14.60 -7.45
C SER A 74 1.89 14.72 -8.76
N ARG A 75 2.72 13.71 -9.08
CA ARG A 75 3.25 13.56 -10.44
C ARG A 75 2.07 13.16 -11.34
N GLN A 76 1.31 14.16 -11.78
CA GLN A 76 0.62 14.12 -13.06
C GLN A 76 1.71 14.47 -14.08
N GLY A 77 2.15 13.47 -14.83
CA GLY A 77 2.89 13.62 -16.07
C GLY A 77 2.00 13.12 -17.19
#